data_AF-A0A178J4Q5-F1
#
_entry.id   AF-A0A178J4Q5-F1
#
_cell.length_a   1.000
_cell.length_b   1.000
_cell.length_c   1.000
_cell.angle_alpha   90.00
_cell.angle_beta   90.00
_cell.angle_gamma   90.00
#
_symmetry.space_group_name_H-M   'P 1'
#
loop_
_entity.id
_entity.type
_entity.pdbx_description
1 polymer ?
#
loop_
_entity_poly.entity_id
_entity_poly.type
_entity_poly.pdbx_seq_one_letter_code
_entity_poly.pdbx_strand_id
1 'polypeptide(L)'
;MKKNLLLATSIALGCAMPAMAADYSDGIYKNDHRWFKFNYMRANNELPGESNHDYIELEFGGKSGIFDVYGYLDLFNPFDKKSSDKYNKEKMFVKIAPRMSIDGLIGKDLSVGPVKEFFVATELSSGGGGHAVDYSPYGGLVGLGADIEVPFMGVMGWALQAKYDINTRDFNGYQIGTAWFNPLVHFDNGSFIAYQGYGDFSFGMDDRDSVNNSATSASMFNGIYWHNNKFSVGYGLKLFKDMYGLKDGGFAGKTTGFGHYFSVGYNF
;
A
#
# COMPACT_ATOMS: atom_id res chain seq x y z
N MET A 1 -16.41 26.74 -10.58
CA MET A 1 -16.84 25.35 -10.35
C MET A 1 -15.68 24.61 -9.69
N LYS A 2 -15.83 24.19 -8.43
CA LYS A 2 -14.77 23.46 -7.70
C LYS A 2 -14.65 22.06 -8.32
N LYS A 3 -13.54 21.77 -8.99
CA LYS A 3 -13.21 20.43 -9.47
C LYS A 3 -12.81 19.62 -8.24
N ASN A 4 -13.73 18.80 -7.74
CA ASN A 4 -13.45 17.90 -6.61
C ASN A 4 -12.52 16.79 -7.10
N LEU A 5 -11.24 16.95 -6.78
CA LEU A 5 -10.18 16.00 -7.09
C LEU A 5 -10.49 14.66 -6.40
N LEU A 6 -10.69 13.63 -7.20
CA LEU A 6 -10.95 12.26 -6.74
C LEU A 6 -9.63 11.59 -6.47
N LEU A 7 -9.25 11.46 -5.20
CA LEU A 7 -8.05 10.73 -4.82
C LEU A 7 -8.38 9.31 -4.35
N ALA A 8 -7.51 8.40 -4.78
CA ALA A 8 -7.62 6.97 -4.59
C ALA A 8 -6.55 6.52 -3.62
N THR A 9 -6.88 5.71 -2.62
CA THR A 9 -6.04 5.33 -1.49
C THR A 9 -4.70 4.70 -1.91
N SER A 10 -3.57 5.35 -1.61
CA SER A 10 -2.26 4.68 -1.64
C SER A 10 -2.13 3.75 -0.44
N ILE A 11 -2.19 2.43 -0.62
CA ILE A 11 -1.63 1.41 0.28
C ILE A 11 -0.53 0.75 -0.53
N ALA A 12 0.69 0.57 -0.02
CA ALA A 12 1.77 -0.07 -0.78
C ALA A 12 2.53 -1.09 0.06
N LEU A 13 2.87 -2.18 -0.62
CA LEU A 13 3.75 -3.31 -0.25
C LEU A 13 3.23 -4.33 0.76
N GLY A 14 3.68 -5.58 0.55
CA GLY A 14 3.04 -6.79 1.04
C GLY A 14 3.08 -7.00 2.54
N CYS A 15 2.08 -7.74 3.04
CA CYS A 15 2.08 -8.26 4.39
C CYS A 15 3.35 -9.09 4.60
N ALA A 16 4.29 -8.52 5.34
CA ALA A 16 5.48 -9.21 5.75
C ALA A 16 5.10 -10.24 6.83
N MET A 17 5.25 -11.51 6.50
CA MET A 17 5.16 -12.59 7.48
C MET A 17 6.54 -12.78 8.13
N PRO A 18 6.61 -13.32 9.37
CA PRO A 18 7.89 -13.62 10.00
C PRO A 18 8.68 -14.58 9.11
N ALA A 19 9.76 -14.07 8.51
CA ALA A 19 10.55 -14.82 7.55
C ALA A 19 11.99 -14.97 8.05
N MET A 20 12.40 -16.22 8.20
CA MET A 20 13.81 -16.58 8.04
C MET A 20 14.23 -16.26 6.60
N ALA A 21 15.55 -16.20 6.31
CA ALA A 21 16.02 -16.09 4.93
C ALA A 21 15.32 -17.17 4.07
N ALA A 22 14.84 -16.78 2.89
CA ALA A 22 14.11 -17.70 2.04
C ALA A 22 15.08 -18.79 1.55
N ASP A 23 14.83 -20.00 2.00
CA ASP A 23 15.62 -21.16 1.58
C ASP A 23 15.00 -21.71 0.28
N TYR A 24 15.85 -22.02 -0.69
CA TYR A 24 15.48 -22.59 -2.00
C TYR A 24 16.16 -23.93 -2.29
N SER A 25 16.94 -24.47 -1.34
CA SER A 25 17.77 -25.68 -1.52
C SER A 25 16.97 -26.94 -1.87
N ASP A 26 15.77 -27.10 -1.31
CA ASP A 26 14.89 -28.25 -1.56
C ASP A 26 13.84 -27.99 -2.66
N GLY A 27 14.04 -26.93 -3.46
CA GLY A 27 13.16 -26.56 -4.57
C GLY A 27 12.42 -25.24 -4.36
N ILE A 28 12.02 -24.63 -5.47
CA ILE A 28 11.50 -23.25 -5.48
C ILE A 28 10.13 -23.10 -4.84
N TYR A 29 9.32 -24.16 -4.77
CA TYR A 29 7.92 -24.10 -4.32
C TYR A 29 7.72 -24.38 -2.82
N LYS A 30 8.79 -24.55 -2.04
CA LYS A 30 8.64 -24.92 -0.62
C LYS A 30 8.07 -23.82 0.27
N ASN A 31 8.19 -22.57 -0.18
CA ASN A 31 7.71 -21.37 0.52
C ASN A 31 6.32 -20.93 0.04
N ASP A 32 5.64 -21.76 -0.77
CA ASP A 32 4.36 -21.43 -1.38
C ASP A 32 3.26 -21.25 -0.33
N HIS A 33 2.58 -20.12 -0.39
CA HIS A 33 1.41 -19.83 0.43
C HIS A 33 0.53 -18.81 -0.27
N ARG A 34 -0.73 -18.76 0.14
CA ARG A 34 -1.70 -17.79 -0.35
C ARG A 34 -2.68 -17.44 0.75
N TRP A 35 -3.18 -16.23 0.72
CA TRP A 35 -4.25 -15.78 1.59
C TRP A 35 -5.11 -14.76 0.87
N PHE A 36 -6.36 -14.67 1.31
CA PHE A 36 -7.29 -13.66 0.82
C PHE A 36 -8.25 -13.26 1.93
N LYS A 37 -8.67 -12.01 1.89
CA LYS A 37 -9.42 -11.36 2.95
C LYS A 37 -10.39 -10.35 2.37
N PHE A 38 -11.59 -10.28 2.95
CA PHE A 38 -12.48 -9.14 2.74
C PHE A 38 -12.38 -8.21 3.94
N ASN A 39 -12.28 -6.90 3.69
CA ASN A 39 -12.40 -5.86 4.69
C ASN A 39 -13.61 -4.97 4.36
N TYR A 40 -14.36 -4.55 5.38
CA TYR A 40 -15.22 -3.38 5.31
C TYR A 40 -14.53 -2.25 6.04
N MET A 41 -14.26 -1.17 5.32
CA MET A 41 -13.44 -0.07 5.81
C MET A 41 -14.21 1.24 5.84
N ARG A 42 -13.85 2.08 6.79
CA ARG A 42 -14.31 3.46 6.91
C ARG A 42 -13.11 4.38 7.02
N ALA A 43 -12.95 5.27 6.07
CA ALA A 43 -12.00 6.38 6.12
C ALA A 43 -12.70 7.65 6.61
N ASN A 44 -12.05 8.36 7.52
CA ASN A 44 -12.46 9.69 7.96
C ASN A 44 -11.29 10.68 7.81
N ASN A 45 -11.60 11.88 7.30
CA ASN A 45 -10.61 12.92 6.98
C ASN A 45 -9.49 12.44 6.05
N GLU A 46 -9.79 11.56 5.10
CA GLU A 46 -8.81 11.16 4.10
C GLU A 46 -8.39 12.36 3.25
N LEU A 47 -7.09 12.46 2.97
CA LEU A 47 -6.54 13.54 2.21
C LEU A 47 -6.23 13.13 0.77
N PRO A 48 -6.38 14.08 -0.17
CA PRO A 48 -6.83 15.45 -0.01
C PRO A 48 -8.35 15.60 0.09
N GLY A 49 -8.76 16.80 0.50
CA GLY A 49 -10.17 17.18 0.53
C GLY A 49 -10.94 16.72 1.76
N GLU A 50 -10.27 16.09 2.73
CA GLU A 50 -10.83 15.67 4.01
C GLU A 50 -12.10 14.82 3.83
N SER A 51 -11.99 13.81 2.98
CA SER A 51 -13.09 12.93 2.61
C SER A 51 -13.46 11.96 3.75
N ASN A 52 -14.75 11.62 3.80
CA ASN A 52 -15.28 10.58 4.68
C ASN A 52 -16.07 9.56 3.85
N HIS A 53 -15.63 8.31 3.78
CA HIS A 53 -16.31 7.28 3.00
C HIS A 53 -16.05 5.86 3.48
N ASP A 54 -16.97 4.98 3.09
CA ASP A 54 -16.88 3.54 3.30
C ASP A 54 -16.61 2.80 1.99
N TYR A 55 -15.93 1.66 2.12
CA TYR A 55 -15.58 0.78 1.00
C TYR A 55 -15.47 -0.67 1.45
N ILE A 56 -15.67 -1.58 0.50
CA ILE A 56 -15.31 -2.98 0.66
C ILE A 56 -13.95 -3.15 -0.02
N GLU A 57 -13.00 -3.78 0.65
CA GLU A 57 -11.68 -4.08 0.11
C GLU A 57 -11.52 -5.61 0.03
N LEU A 58 -11.15 -6.11 -1.15
CA LEU A 58 -10.61 -7.45 -1.31
C LEU A 58 -9.10 -7.34 -1.24
N GLU A 59 -8.50 -7.87 -0.19
CA GLU A 59 -7.06 -7.88 0.04
C GLU A 59 -6.53 -9.31 -0.18
N PHE A 60 -5.40 -9.46 -0.85
CA PHE A 60 -4.83 -10.76 -1.16
C PHE A 60 -3.30 -10.72 -1.22
N GLY A 61 -2.69 -11.88 -1.00
CA GLY A 61 -1.27 -12.03 -1.20
C GLY A 61 -0.82 -13.48 -1.14
N GLY A 62 0.46 -13.69 -1.41
CA GLY A 62 1.07 -15.01 -1.36
C GLY A 62 2.43 -15.04 -2.03
N LYS A 63 3.08 -16.19 -1.90
CA LYS A 63 4.32 -16.55 -2.59
C LYS A 63 4.08 -17.82 -3.40
N SER A 64 4.62 -17.86 -4.61
CA SER A 64 4.75 -19.08 -5.39
C SER A 64 6.06 -19.13 -6.15
N GLY A 65 6.86 -20.14 -5.88
CA GLY A 65 8.20 -20.23 -6.45
C GLY A 65 9.06 -19.05 -5.99
N ILE A 66 9.65 -18.36 -6.96
CA ILE A 66 10.46 -17.16 -6.74
C ILE A 66 9.64 -15.86 -6.77
N PHE A 67 8.32 -15.93 -6.92
CA PHE A 67 7.46 -14.75 -7.01
C PHE A 67 6.61 -14.60 -5.76
N ASP A 68 6.49 -13.37 -5.26
CA ASP A 68 5.43 -13.00 -4.32
C ASP A 68 4.56 -11.88 -4.87
N VAL A 69 3.38 -11.74 -4.30
CA VAL A 69 2.43 -10.70 -4.65
C VAL A 69 1.66 -10.26 -3.43
N TYR A 70 1.41 -8.96 -3.38
CA TYR A 70 0.36 -8.35 -2.57
C TYR A 70 -0.54 -7.54 -3.48
N GLY A 71 -1.82 -7.45 -3.15
CA GLY A 71 -2.72 -6.56 -3.85
C GLY A 71 -4.03 -6.38 -3.13
N TYR A 72 -4.75 -5.35 -3.55
CA TYR A 72 -6.10 -5.10 -3.08
C TYR A 72 -6.97 -4.45 -4.17
N LEU A 73 -8.27 -4.63 -3.99
CA LEU A 73 -9.32 -4.02 -4.80
C LEU A 73 -10.34 -3.36 -3.88
N ASP A 74 -10.46 -2.05 -3.99
CA ASP A 74 -11.46 -1.25 -3.28
C ASP A 74 -12.72 -1.07 -4.12
N LEU A 75 -13.87 -1.25 -3.47
CA LEU A 75 -15.21 -0.97 -3.98
C LEU A 75 -15.85 0.12 -3.10
N PHE A 76 -15.77 1.36 -3.57
CA PHE A 76 -16.29 2.54 -2.88
C PHE A 76 -17.81 2.65 -2.93
N ASN A 77 -18.37 3.25 -1.88
CA ASN A 77 -19.81 3.53 -1.75
C ASN A 77 -20.69 2.26 -1.96
N PRO A 78 -20.46 1.19 -1.17
CA PRO A 78 -21.12 -0.10 -1.37
C PRO A 78 -22.65 -0.05 -1.20
N PHE A 79 -23.18 0.98 -0.54
CA PHE A 79 -24.60 1.17 -0.29
C PHE A 79 -25.23 2.31 -1.13
N ASP A 80 -24.53 2.81 -2.15
CA ASP A 80 -24.98 3.90 -3.04
C ASP A 80 -25.52 5.15 -2.31
N LYS A 81 -24.89 5.50 -1.19
CA LYS A 81 -25.26 6.68 -0.39
C LYS A 81 -25.00 7.94 -1.20
N LYS A 82 -26.04 8.77 -1.40
CA LYS A 82 -25.93 10.08 -2.06
C LYS A 82 -24.98 11.05 -1.34
N SER A 83 -24.78 10.85 -0.03
CA SER A 83 -23.88 11.63 0.79
C SER A 83 -22.41 11.22 0.66
N SER A 84 -22.10 10.12 -0.03
CA SER A 84 -20.72 9.70 -0.28
C SER A 84 -20.08 10.65 -1.30
N ASP A 85 -18.83 11.02 -1.04
CA ASP A 85 -17.97 11.75 -1.98
C ASP A 85 -17.64 10.94 -3.26
N LYS A 86 -17.94 9.64 -3.26
CA LYS A 86 -17.82 8.69 -4.40
C LYS A 86 -19.18 8.41 -5.08
N TYR A 87 -20.25 9.15 -4.76
CA TYR A 87 -21.53 9.07 -5.48
C TYR A 87 -21.39 9.57 -6.94
N ASN A 88 -21.99 8.84 -7.90
CA ASN A 88 -21.88 9.11 -9.36
C ASN A 88 -20.45 9.23 -9.91
N LYS A 89 -19.50 8.51 -9.31
CA LYS A 89 -18.08 8.52 -9.69
C LYS A 89 -17.57 7.08 -9.85
N GLU A 90 -16.34 6.93 -10.34
CA GLU A 90 -15.69 5.62 -10.35
C GLU A 90 -15.63 5.04 -8.94
N LYS A 91 -16.04 3.78 -8.82
CA LYS A 91 -16.17 3.08 -7.53
C LYS A 91 -15.07 2.05 -7.31
N MET A 92 -14.16 1.87 -8.26
CA MET A 92 -13.15 0.82 -8.19
C MET A 92 -11.76 1.42 -8.17
N PHE A 93 -10.91 0.94 -7.27
CA PHE A 93 -9.49 1.17 -7.29
C PHE A 93 -8.76 -0.15 -7.03
N VAL A 94 -7.71 -0.42 -7.80
CA VAL A 94 -6.92 -1.64 -7.68
C VAL A 94 -5.46 -1.29 -7.58
N LYS A 95 -4.74 -2.06 -6.77
CA LYS A 95 -3.29 -2.07 -6.77
C LYS A 95 -2.75 -3.47 -6.60
N ILE A 96 -1.68 -3.76 -7.34
CA ILE A 96 -0.92 -5.01 -7.24
C ILE A 96 0.57 -4.70 -7.16
N ALA A 97 1.29 -5.43 -6.32
CA ALA A 97 2.72 -5.28 -6.10
C ALA A 97 3.43 -6.63 -6.19
N PRO A 98 3.65 -7.17 -7.41
CA PRO A 98 4.42 -8.38 -7.57
C PRO A 98 5.93 -8.13 -7.39
N ARG A 99 6.61 -9.07 -6.74
CA ARG A 99 8.06 -9.07 -6.60
C ARG A 99 8.64 -10.42 -7.05
N MET A 100 9.84 -10.38 -7.61
CA MET A 100 10.60 -11.57 -8.00
C MET A 100 11.88 -11.65 -7.17
N SER A 101 12.05 -12.74 -6.44
CA SER A 101 13.24 -13.05 -5.64
C SER A 101 14.47 -13.14 -6.54
N ILE A 102 15.49 -12.34 -6.21
CA ILE A 102 16.81 -12.40 -6.83
C ILE A 102 17.55 -13.63 -6.30
N ASP A 103 17.47 -13.88 -4.99
CA ASP A 103 18.05 -15.05 -4.31
C ASP A 103 17.60 -16.36 -4.97
N GLY A 104 16.28 -16.52 -5.14
CA GLY A 104 15.67 -17.68 -5.78
C GLY A 104 15.99 -17.77 -7.27
N LEU A 105 16.08 -16.62 -7.97
CA LEU A 105 16.44 -16.59 -9.39
C LEU A 105 17.87 -17.08 -9.64
N ILE A 106 18.83 -16.70 -8.79
CA ILE A 106 20.24 -17.07 -8.96
C ILE A 106 20.65 -18.30 -8.14
N GLY A 107 19.75 -18.82 -7.31
CA GLY A 107 19.99 -19.97 -6.43
C GLY A 107 21.05 -19.71 -5.36
N LYS A 108 21.14 -18.48 -4.85
CA LYS A 108 22.10 -18.11 -3.80
C LYS A 108 21.42 -17.33 -2.70
N ASP A 109 21.79 -17.66 -1.46
CA ASP A 109 21.46 -16.85 -0.29
C ASP A 109 22.28 -15.55 -0.34
N LEU A 110 21.57 -14.43 -0.54
CA LEU A 110 22.14 -13.08 -0.53
C LEU A 110 21.91 -12.37 0.82
N SER A 111 21.34 -13.05 1.81
CA SER A 111 21.04 -12.45 3.11
C SER A 111 22.30 -11.88 3.78
N VAL A 112 22.14 -10.71 4.38
CA VAL A 112 23.23 -10.00 5.05
C VAL A 112 22.68 -9.18 6.22
N GLY A 113 23.05 -9.59 7.43
CA GLY A 113 22.58 -8.95 8.66
C GLY A 113 21.04 -8.96 8.78
N PRO A 114 20.38 -7.78 8.87
CA PRO A 114 18.92 -7.71 8.94
C PRO A 114 18.24 -7.98 7.59
N VAL A 115 18.95 -7.89 6.46
CA VAL A 115 18.37 -8.12 5.13
C VAL A 115 18.25 -9.62 4.87
N LYS A 116 17.04 -10.09 4.58
CA LYS A 116 16.68 -11.51 4.48
C LYS A 116 16.61 -12.02 3.04
N GLU A 117 16.17 -11.19 2.11
CA GLU A 117 15.97 -11.56 0.70
C GLU A 117 15.93 -10.29 -0.15
N PHE A 118 16.44 -10.35 -1.39
CA PHE A 118 16.38 -9.26 -2.36
C PHE A 118 15.43 -9.56 -3.51
N PHE A 119 14.85 -8.51 -4.08
CA PHE A 119 13.80 -8.63 -5.10
C PHE A 119 13.96 -7.63 -6.24
N VAL A 120 13.50 -8.02 -7.42
CA VAL A 120 12.96 -7.05 -8.39
C VAL A 120 11.53 -6.74 -7.94
N ALA A 121 11.27 -5.50 -7.56
CA ALA A 121 10.00 -5.07 -7.00
C ALA A 121 9.22 -4.21 -7.99
N THR A 122 7.94 -4.52 -8.19
CA THR A 122 7.04 -3.76 -9.05
C THR A 122 5.76 -3.39 -8.30
N GLU A 123 5.13 -2.30 -8.72
CA GLU A 123 3.78 -1.92 -8.31
C GLU A 123 3.02 -1.41 -9.53
N LEU A 124 1.74 -1.73 -9.61
CA LEU A 124 0.80 -1.19 -10.58
C LEU A 124 -0.46 -0.78 -9.83
N SER A 125 -0.97 0.42 -10.12
CA SER A 125 -2.25 0.88 -9.58
C SER A 125 -3.13 1.46 -10.67
N SER A 126 -4.45 1.37 -10.49
CA SER A 126 -5.43 1.83 -11.46
C SER A 126 -6.79 2.12 -10.81
N GLY A 127 -7.52 3.07 -11.40
CA GLY A 127 -8.89 3.43 -11.01
C GLY A 127 -8.97 4.55 -9.99
N GLY A 128 -10.17 4.72 -9.41
CA GLY A 128 -10.47 5.70 -8.36
C GLY A 128 -10.60 7.15 -8.83
N GLY A 129 -10.46 7.43 -10.14
CA GLY A 129 -10.27 8.78 -10.66
C GLY A 129 -11.04 9.16 -11.94
N GLY A 130 -11.41 8.23 -12.81
CA GLY A 130 -11.87 8.54 -14.16
C GLY A 130 -10.72 8.57 -15.15
N HIS A 131 -10.90 8.03 -16.36
CA HIS A 131 -10.01 8.29 -17.51
C HIS A 131 -9.86 9.79 -17.89
N ALA A 132 -10.59 10.70 -17.23
CA ALA A 132 -10.72 12.11 -17.59
C ALA A 132 -9.96 13.08 -16.66
N VAL A 133 -9.04 12.59 -15.84
CA VAL A 133 -8.27 13.45 -14.92
C VAL A 133 -6.79 13.20 -15.15
N ASP A 134 -6.05 14.27 -15.43
CA ASP A 134 -4.58 14.28 -15.59
C ASP A 134 -3.80 13.82 -14.33
N TYR A 135 -4.52 13.40 -13.27
CA TYR A 135 -4.02 13.00 -11.96
C TYR A 135 -4.56 11.63 -11.52
N SER A 136 -4.97 10.78 -12.46
CA SER A 136 -5.33 9.39 -12.16
C SER A 136 -4.12 8.69 -11.55
N PRO A 137 -4.26 7.92 -10.45
CA PRO A 137 -3.20 7.12 -9.83
C PRO A 137 -2.71 5.98 -10.73
N TYR A 138 -3.10 5.97 -12.00
CA TYR A 138 -2.67 5.02 -12.99
C TYR A 138 -1.17 5.16 -13.25
N GLY A 139 -0.40 4.29 -12.61
CA GLY A 139 1.05 4.40 -12.56
C GLY A 139 1.71 3.07 -12.24
N GLY A 140 3.00 3.01 -12.53
CA GLY A 140 3.85 1.87 -12.21
C GLY A 140 5.05 2.29 -11.37
N LEU A 141 5.48 1.40 -10.48
CA LEU A 141 6.77 1.47 -9.82
C LEU A 141 7.60 0.26 -10.25
N VAL A 142 8.90 0.46 -10.49
CA VAL A 142 9.84 -0.63 -10.78
C VAL A 142 11.20 -0.33 -10.15
N GLY A 143 11.78 -1.32 -9.47
CA GLY A 143 13.11 -1.17 -8.89
C GLY A 143 13.54 -2.34 -8.03
N LEU A 144 14.35 -2.05 -7.02
CA LEU A 144 14.93 -3.04 -6.12
C LEU A 144 14.17 -3.07 -4.80
N GLY A 145 13.85 -4.28 -4.36
CA GLY A 145 13.22 -4.53 -3.07
C GLY A 145 14.09 -5.40 -2.17
N ALA A 146 13.76 -5.39 -0.88
CA ALA A 146 14.35 -6.26 0.12
C ALA A 146 13.34 -6.55 1.23
N ASP A 147 13.45 -7.71 1.86
CA ASP A 147 12.81 -7.97 3.15
C ASP A 147 13.85 -7.75 4.25
N ILE A 148 13.51 -6.89 5.23
CA ILE A 148 14.45 -6.40 6.24
C ILE A 148 13.86 -6.61 7.63
N GLU A 149 14.60 -7.27 8.53
CA GLU A 149 14.23 -7.37 9.94
C GLU A 149 14.40 -6.01 10.63
N VAL A 150 13.28 -5.44 11.07
CA VAL A 150 13.25 -4.15 11.76
C VAL A 150 12.68 -4.34 13.16
N PRO A 151 13.40 -3.92 14.23
CA PRO A 151 12.89 -3.99 15.59
C PRO A 151 11.49 -3.39 15.68
N PHE A 152 10.59 -4.07 16.39
CA PHE A 152 9.18 -3.70 16.59
C PHE A 152 8.28 -3.77 15.34
N MET A 153 8.83 -3.71 14.12
CA MET A 153 8.07 -3.88 12.87
C MET A 153 8.11 -5.30 12.32
N GLY A 154 8.96 -6.18 12.86
CA GLY A 154 9.16 -7.52 12.35
C GLY A 154 9.91 -7.49 11.03
N VAL A 155 9.63 -8.46 10.15
CA VAL A 155 10.08 -8.35 8.76
C VAL A 155 9.33 -7.19 8.11
N MET A 156 10.05 -6.30 7.45
CA MET A 156 9.52 -5.17 6.72
C MET A 156 9.92 -5.31 5.26
N GLY A 157 8.93 -5.36 4.37
CA GLY A 157 9.20 -5.21 2.94
C GLY A 157 9.63 -3.77 2.68
N TRP A 158 10.74 -3.59 1.96
CA TRP A 158 11.29 -2.31 1.57
C TRP A 158 11.51 -2.30 0.05
N ALA A 159 11.28 -1.18 -0.63
CA ALA A 159 11.63 -1.04 -2.04
C ALA A 159 12.04 0.38 -2.39
N LEU A 160 13.07 0.52 -3.24
CA LEU A 160 13.43 1.75 -3.93
C LEU A 160 13.11 1.58 -5.42
N GLN A 161 12.19 2.39 -5.92
CA GLN A 161 11.61 2.20 -7.25
C GLN A 161 11.56 3.52 -8.03
N ALA A 162 11.78 3.43 -9.33
CA ALA A 162 11.48 4.51 -10.27
C ALA A 162 9.97 4.54 -10.53
N LYS A 163 9.40 5.75 -10.56
CA LYS A 163 7.98 5.97 -10.79
C LYS A 163 7.73 6.27 -12.25
N TYR A 164 6.93 5.44 -12.90
CA TYR A 164 6.47 5.63 -14.26
C TYR A 164 5.02 6.11 -14.24
N ASP A 165 4.79 7.32 -14.72
CA ASP A 165 3.45 7.88 -14.87
C ASP A 165 2.88 7.44 -16.20
N ILE A 166 1.82 6.63 -16.17
CA ILE A 166 1.26 6.06 -17.40
C ILE A 166 0.45 7.12 -18.18
N ASN A 167 -0.04 8.16 -17.51
CA ASN A 167 -0.80 9.23 -18.17
C ASN A 167 0.14 10.08 -19.04
N THR A 168 1.31 10.44 -18.51
CA THR A 168 2.32 11.23 -19.23
C THR A 168 3.29 10.35 -20.05
N ARG A 169 3.30 9.04 -19.78
CA ARG A 169 4.19 8.03 -20.39
C ARG A 169 5.66 8.32 -20.15
N ASP A 170 5.99 8.91 -19.01
CA ASP A 170 7.35 9.32 -18.64
C ASP A 170 7.69 8.95 -17.20
N PHE A 171 8.98 8.90 -16.89
CA PHE A 171 9.45 8.74 -15.53
C PHE A 171 9.28 10.05 -14.76
N ASN A 172 8.72 9.95 -13.56
CA ASN A 172 8.42 11.09 -12.70
C ASN A 172 8.87 10.83 -11.26
N GLY A 173 10.19 10.82 -11.08
CA GLY A 173 10.84 10.63 -9.79
C GLY A 173 10.89 9.18 -9.31
N TYR A 174 11.05 9.03 -8.00
CA TYR A 174 11.31 7.77 -7.32
C TYR A 174 10.43 7.65 -6.08
N GLN A 175 10.30 6.42 -5.57
CA GLN A 175 9.62 6.13 -4.32
C GLN A 175 10.42 5.12 -3.50
N ILE A 176 10.52 5.41 -2.20
CA ILE A 176 10.81 4.41 -1.18
C ILE A 176 9.47 3.94 -0.61
N GLY A 177 9.17 2.66 -0.78
CA GLY A 177 8.01 2.01 -0.18
C GLY A 177 8.44 1.08 0.96
N THR A 178 7.61 0.99 1.99
CA THR A 178 7.78 0.08 3.13
C THR A 178 6.45 -0.53 3.53
N ALA A 179 6.45 -1.78 3.99
CA ALA A 179 5.28 -2.43 4.58
C ALA A 179 5.68 -3.43 5.66
N TRP A 180 4.87 -3.53 6.70
CA TRP A 180 5.16 -4.39 7.85
C TRP A 180 3.89 -4.98 8.45
N PHE A 181 4.05 -6.12 9.10
CA PHE A 181 3.03 -6.77 9.91
C PHE A 181 3.72 -7.51 11.07
N ASN A 182 3.44 -7.10 12.29
CA ASN A 182 4.06 -7.70 13.47
C ASN A 182 3.06 -7.94 14.59
N PRO A 183 2.72 -9.21 14.89
CA PRO A 183 2.00 -9.59 16.11
C PRO A 183 2.82 -9.21 17.36
N LEU A 184 2.30 -8.29 18.17
CA LEU A 184 2.99 -7.77 19.37
C LEU A 184 2.49 -8.43 20.66
N VAL A 185 1.18 -8.70 20.76
CA VAL A 185 0.55 -9.24 21.96
C VAL A 185 -0.23 -10.48 21.58
N HIS A 186 0.03 -11.59 22.26
CA HIS A 186 -0.62 -12.88 22.00
C HIS A 186 -1.51 -13.26 23.19
N PHE A 187 -2.66 -13.85 22.91
CA PHE A 187 -3.62 -14.30 23.92
C PHE A 187 -3.77 -15.83 23.89
N ASP A 188 -4.16 -16.43 25.01
CA ASP A 188 -4.30 -17.89 25.18
C ASP A 188 -5.33 -18.52 24.22
N ASN A 189 -6.28 -17.74 23.71
CA ASN A 189 -7.28 -18.18 22.74
C ASN A 189 -6.77 -18.18 21.28
N GLY A 190 -5.47 -17.94 21.07
CA GLY A 190 -4.82 -17.88 19.76
C GLY A 190 -5.05 -16.59 18.98
N SER A 191 -5.77 -15.62 19.54
CA SER A 191 -5.86 -14.28 18.96
C SER A 191 -4.64 -13.44 19.32
N PHE A 192 -4.41 -12.34 18.59
CA PHE A 192 -3.29 -11.45 18.82
C PHE A 192 -3.60 -10.00 18.45
N ILE A 193 -2.85 -9.05 19.01
CA ILE A 193 -2.80 -7.66 18.54
C ILE A 193 -1.55 -7.50 17.69
N ALA A 194 -1.71 -6.99 16.47
CA ALA A 194 -0.62 -6.67 15.56
C ALA A 194 -0.47 -5.16 15.36
N TYR A 195 0.78 -4.74 15.23
CA TYR A 195 1.13 -3.48 14.58
C TYR A 195 1.41 -3.75 13.11
N GLN A 196 0.63 -3.12 12.24
CA GLN A 196 0.70 -3.33 10.79
C GLN A 196 0.59 -2.00 10.07
N GLY A 197 1.24 -1.89 8.92
CA GLY A 197 1.12 -0.70 8.11
C GLY A 197 2.11 -0.62 6.97
N TYR A 198 2.19 0.58 6.39
CA TYR A 198 3.06 0.88 5.28
C TYR A 198 3.47 2.35 5.29
N GLY A 199 4.53 2.65 4.55
CA GLY A 199 5.06 3.99 4.38
C GLY A 199 5.60 4.19 2.98
N ASP A 200 5.11 5.23 2.32
CA ASP A 200 5.55 5.67 0.99
C ASP A 200 6.22 7.03 1.11
N PHE A 201 7.40 7.16 0.54
CA PHE A 201 8.11 8.42 0.38
C PHE A 201 8.53 8.59 -1.08
N SER A 202 7.85 9.47 -1.80
CA SER A 202 8.20 9.83 -3.17
C SER A 202 9.07 11.08 -3.21
N PHE A 203 10.05 11.13 -4.11
CA PHE A 203 10.98 12.24 -4.28
C PHE A 203 11.45 12.39 -5.73
N GLY A 204 11.96 13.57 -6.07
CA GLY A 204 12.43 13.87 -7.42
C GLY A 204 11.31 13.94 -8.46
N MET A 205 10.08 14.20 -8.02
CA MET A 205 8.94 14.42 -8.91
C MET A 205 9.00 15.81 -9.54
N ASP A 206 8.38 15.97 -10.71
CA ASP A 206 8.28 17.24 -11.43
C ASP A 206 7.42 18.25 -10.66
N ASP A 207 8.04 19.37 -10.29
CA ASP A 207 7.41 20.50 -9.58
C ASP A 207 7.53 21.82 -10.36
N ARG A 208 7.60 21.75 -11.70
CA ARG A 208 7.60 22.95 -12.57
C ARG A 208 6.46 23.93 -12.26
N ASP A 209 5.31 23.43 -11.82
CA ASP A 209 4.25 24.23 -11.19
C ASP A 209 4.33 24.13 -9.66
N SER A 210 5.32 24.77 -9.06
CA SER A 210 5.63 24.65 -7.62
C SER A 210 4.55 25.24 -6.68
N VAL A 211 3.57 25.96 -7.24
CA VAL A 211 2.39 26.43 -6.51
C VAL A 211 1.41 25.28 -6.25
N ASN A 212 1.31 24.33 -7.19
CA ASN A 212 0.34 23.24 -7.17
C ASN A 212 0.97 21.86 -6.96
N ASN A 213 2.24 21.71 -7.31
CA ASN A 213 2.98 20.46 -7.26
C ASN A 213 4.13 20.53 -6.25
N SER A 214 4.53 19.37 -5.77
CA SER A 214 5.63 19.17 -4.84
C SER A 214 6.57 18.10 -5.39
N ALA A 215 7.88 18.37 -5.33
CA ALA A 215 8.90 17.39 -5.71
C ALA A 215 8.98 16.18 -4.76
N THR A 216 8.29 16.25 -3.61
CA THR A 216 8.24 15.19 -2.60
C THR A 216 6.82 14.94 -2.12
N SER A 217 6.53 13.70 -1.72
CA SER A 217 5.27 13.28 -1.12
C SER A 217 5.56 12.19 -0.10
N ALA A 218 4.85 12.19 1.02
CA ALA A 218 4.92 11.08 1.97
C ALA A 218 3.53 10.67 2.43
N SER A 219 3.32 9.36 2.60
CA SER A 219 2.16 8.85 3.31
C SER A 219 2.56 7.66 4.17
N MET A 220 2.07 7.59 5.39
CA MET A 220 2.40 6.47 6.29
C MET A 220 1.18 6.07 7.09
N PHE A 221 0.77 4.82 6.94
CA PHE A 221 -0.34 4.23 7.67
C PHE A 221 0.20 3.42 8.84
N ASN A 222 -0.38 3.65 10.02
CA ASN A 222 -0.01 3.00 11.27
C ASN A 222 -1.25 2.36 11.87
N GLY A 223 -1.34 1.03 11.80
CA GLY A 223 -2.49 0.24 12.20
C GLY A 223 -2.24 -0.58 13.45
N ILE A 224 -3.22 -0.58 14.37
CA ILE A 224 -3.29 -1.52 15.50
C ILE A 224 -4.55 -2.35 15.34
N TYR A 225 -4.36 -3.65 15.15
CA TYR A 225 -5.42 -4.57 14.77
C TYR A 225 -5.45 -5.76 15.73
N TRP A 226 -6.63 -6.08 16.23
CA TRP A 226 -6.88 -7.40 16.81
C TRP A 226 -7.18 -8.38 15.67
N HIS A 227 -6.60 -9.58 15.75
CA HIS A 227 -6.77 -10.67 14.80
C HIS A 227 -7.10 -11.96 15.53
N ASN A 228 -7.97 -12.77 14.94
CA ASN A 228 -8.07 -14.19 15.21
C ASN A 228 -8.03 -14.97 13.88
N ASN A 229 -8.25 -16.29 13.92
CA ASN A 229 -8.18 -17.14 12.74
C ASN A 229 -9.10 -16.72 11.58
N LYS A 230 -10.22 -16.04 11.85
CA LYS A 230 -11.23 -15.68 10.83
C LYS A 230 -11.56 -14.21 10.75
N PHE A 231 -11.28 -13.43 11.78
CA PHE A 231 -11.69 -12.04 11.89
C PHE A 231 -10.53 -11.15 12.25
N SER A 232 -10.62 -9.91 11.79
CA SER A 232 -9.77 -8.82 12.26
C SER A 232 -10.61 -7.58 12.51
N VAL A 233 -10.24 -6.81 13.54
CA VAL A 233 -10.85 -5.50 13.83
C VAL A 233 -9.73 -4.55 14.18
N GLY A 234 -9.68 -3.38 13.55
CA GLY A 234 -8.57 -2.48 13.74
C GLY A 234 -8.85 -1.02 13.49
N TYR A 235 -7.92 -0.22 13.99
CA TYR A 235 -7.83 1.21 13.79
C TYR A 235 -6.49 1.55 13.13
N GLY A 236 -6.53 2.46 12.16
CA GLY A 236 -5.37 3.00 11.48
C GLY A 236 -5.32 4.51 11.53
N LEU A 237 -4.14 5.06 11.80
CA LEU A 237 -3.81 6.46 11.62
C LEU A 237 -2.91 6.60 10.39
N LYS A 238 -3.38 7.33 9.37
CA LYS A 238 -2.57 7.64 8.20
C LYS A 238 -2.09 9.08 8.28
N LEU A 239 -0.79 9.27 8.16
CA LEU A 239 -0.13 10.57 8.04
C LEU A 239 0.09 10.87 6.57
N PHE A 240 -0.08 12.13 6.17
CA PHE A 240 0.08 12.59 4.80
C PHE A 240 0.96 13.84 4.77
N LYS A 241 1.81 13.93 3.77
CA LYS A 241 2.58 15.11 3.41
C LYS A 241 2.55 15.27 1.91
N ASP A 242 1.98 16.37 1.44
CA ASP A 242 1.89 16.71 0.01
C ASP A 242 1.43 15.53 -0.87
N MET A 243 0.32 14.90 -0.45
CA MET A 243 -0.19 13.65 -1.01
C MET A 243 -0.23 13.64 -2.55
N TYR A 244 0.31 12.59 -3.16
CA TYR A 244 0.48 12.40 -4.62
C TYR A 244 1.31 13.46 -5.32
N GLY A 245 2.18 14.15 -4.57
CA GLY A 245 2.98 15.26 -5.08
C GLY A 245 2.14 16.53 -5.25
N LEU A 246 0.97 16.61 -4.62
CA LEU A 246 0.12 17.80 -4.66
C LEU A 246 0.47 18.71 -3.49
N LYS A 247 0.80 19.96 -3.80
CA LYS A 247 1.22 20.95 -2.81
C LYS A 247 0.09 21.26 -1.82
N ASP A 248 0.42 21.21 -0.53
CA ASP A 248 -0.53 21.60 0.51
C ASP A 248 -0.92 23.09 0.39
N GLY A 249 -2.22 23.35 0.37
CA GLY A 249 -2.78 24.68 0.13
C GLY A 249 -2.81 25.10 -1.34
N GLY A 250 -2.36 24.24 -2.26
CA GLY A 250 -2.50 24.42 -3.71
C GLY A 250 -3.93 24.14 -4.20
N PHE A 251 -4.09 23.90 -5.51
CA PHE A 251 -5.42 23.65 -6.09
C PHE A 251 -6.16 22.44 -5.49
N ALA A 252 -5.43 21.43 -5.01
CA ALA A 252 -5.97 20.25 -4.36
C ALA A 252 -6.47 20.51 -2.92
N GLY A 253 -6.26 21.72 -2.40
CA GLY A 253 -6.58 22.09 -1.04
C GLY A 253 -5.60 21.47 -0.04
N LYS A 254 -6.13 20.92 1.05
CA LYS A 254 -5.31 20.29 2.08
C LYS A 254 -4.84 18.92 1.61
N THR A 255 -3.53 18.70 1.59
CA THR A 255 -2.85 17.46 1.17
C THR A 255 -1.86 16.97 2.24
N THR A 256 -1.63 17.77 3.30
CA THR A 256 -0.83 17.44 4.47
C THR A 256 -1.70 17.35 5.73
N GLY A 257 -1.48 16.33 6.56
CA GLY A 257 -2.24 16.12 7.80
C GLY A 257 -2.36 14.66 8.16
N PHE A 258 -3.52 14.27 8.70
CA PHE A 258 -3.80 12.89 9.08
C PHE A 258 -5.25 12.51 8.81
N GLY A 259 -5.48 11.21 8.64
CA GLY A 259 -6.79 10.58 8.44
C GLY A 259 -6.89 9.31 9.28
N HIS A 260 -8.14 8.92 9.56
CA HIS A 260 -8.45 7.79 10.42
C HIS A 260 -9.14 6.69 9.62
N TYR A 261 -8.74 5.46 9.86
CA TYR A 261 -9.28 4.28 9.18
C TYR A 261 -9.76 3.28 10.21
N PHE A 262 -10.93 2.72 9.97
CA PHE A 262 -11.51 1.66 10.78
C PHE A 262 -11.80 0.48 9.87
N SER A 263 -11.52 -0.72 10.35
CA SER A 263 -11.67 -1.92 9.53
C SER A 263 -12.22 -3.08 10.34
N VAL A 264 -13.13 -3.82 9.72
CA VAL A 264 -13.55 -5.15 10.14
C VAL A 264 -13.34 -6.07 8.94
N GLY A 265 -12.60 -7.16 9.13
CA GLY A 265 -12.26 -8.07 8.05
C GLY A 265 -12.50 -9.53 8.37
N TYR A 266 -12.64 -10.33 7.31
CA TYR A 266 -12.80 -11.78 7.35
C TYR A 266 -11.72 -12.47 6.50
N ASN A 267 -10.96 -13.36 7.13
CA ASN A 267 -9.87 -14.15 6.52
C ASN A 267 -10.40 -15.52 6.05
N PHE A 268 -10.02 -15.95 4.85
CA PHE A 268 -10.45 -17.23 4.29
C PHE A 268 -9.44 -18.34 4.47
#